data_AF-A0A166K7V8-F1
#
_entry.id   AF-A0A166K7V8-F1
#
_cell.length_a   1.000
_cell.length_b   1.000
_cell.length_c   1.000
_cell.angle_alpha   90.00
_cell.angle_beta   90.00
_cell.angle_gamma   90.00
#
_symmetry.space_group_name_H-M   'P 1'
#
loop_
_entity.id
_entity.type
_entity.pdbx_description
1 polymer ?
#
loop_
_entity_poly.entity_id
_entity_poly.type
_entity_poly.pdbx_seq_one_letter_code
_entity_poly.pdbx_strand_id
1 'polypeptide(L)'
;MSSTQIAQWMAKGWVLTDQPCPSRGCGIPLLRSTDGTVRFCVDCDKSPPTAASASAQSSTTSISDHPSRPSTPATSMSSTLSSPVFASPAETEESLRRRQQSDRASAEMAKLLLKGWAMLADECPSASCPRIPLMRPPKAEVQQCVCCANWYIDERDANGFERLVPVNPTGSSQMANSPMTITPQASSSSTKGKGVDREGAPSIGPTPVPTVGAPSPEQRKPSTLPPPDRSATLKLSATEQSPTNVQATVQALDATLGHLASRLTALTSQPVFDPSAVTVTSQAITAAAQALTELSKLQRAN
;
A
#
# COMPACT_ATOMS: atom_id res chain seq x y z
N MET A 1 -27.00 -23.13 -3.82
CA MET A 1 -27.55 -23.15 -2.45
C MET A 1 -26.48 -23.23 -1.36
N SER A 2 -25.22 -23.51 -1.69
CA SER A 2 -24.15 -23.75 -0.72
C SER A 2 -23.70 -22.52 0.10
N SER A 3 -23.66 -21.32 -0.47
CA SER A 3 -23.09 -20.13 0.22
C SER A 3 -23.87 -19.72 1.47
N THR A 4 -25.19 -19.78 1.46
CA THR A 4 -26.04 -19.40 2.60
C THR A 4 -25.87 -20.36 3.78
N GLN A 5 -25.78 -21.67 3.51
CA GLN A 5 -25.60 -22.66 4.56
C GLN A 5 -24.19 -22.60 5.15
N ILE A 6 -23.17 -22.36 4.33
CA ILE A 6 -21.80 -22.11 4.82
C ILE A 6 -21.78 -20.93 5.80
N ALA A 7 -22.40 -19.80 5.43
CA ALA A 7 -22.48 -18.63 6.31
C ALA A 7 -23.20 -18.94 7.64
N GLN A 8 -24.27 -19.73 7.60
CA GLN A 8 -24.98 -20.16 8.80
C GLN A 8 -24.11 -21.00 9.74
N TRP A 9 -23.28 -21.90 9.21
CA TRP A 9 -22.36 -22.71 10.02
C TRP A 9 -21.20 -21.88 10.57
N MET A 10 -20.68 -20.92 9.80
CA MET A 10 -19.68 -19.97 10.31
C MET A 10 -20.22 -19.14 11.48
N ALA A 11 -21.49 -18.71 11.41
CA ALA A 11 -22.15 -18.03 12.53
C ALA A 11 -22.32 -18.93 13.77
N LYS A 12 -22.34 -20.27 13.60
CA LYS A 12 -22.32 -21.27 14.69
C LYS A 12 -20.91 -21.59 15.19
N GLY A 13 -19.88 -20.87 14.72
CA GLY A 13 -18.49 -21.05 15.15
C GLY A 13 -17.69 -22.06 14.32
N TRP A 14 -18.19 -22.54 13.19
CA TRP A 14 -17.42 -23.41 12.31
C TRP A 14 -16.44 -22.62 11.45
N VAL A 15 -15.28 -23.20 11.15
CA VAL A 15 -14.21 -22.55 10.40
C VAL A 15 -14.11 -23.16 9.00
N LEU A 16 -14.13 -22.32 7.97
CA LEU A 16 -13.93 -22.76 6.58
C LEU A 16 -12.47 -23.23 6.39
N THR A 17 -12.27 -24.35 5.70
CA THR A 17 -10.93 -24.88 5.39
C THR A 17 -10.58 -24.69 3.92
N ASP A 18 -9.29 -24.80 3.60
CA ASP A 18 -8.74 -24.79 2.24
C ASP A 18 -8.89 -26.15 1.53
N GLN A 19 -9.41 -27.17 2.23
CA GLN A 19 -9.58 -28.52 1.70
C GLN A 19 -10.93 -28.66 0.99
N PRO A 20 -10.97 -28.92 -0.33
CA PRO A 20 -12.21 -29.15 -1.05
C PRO A 20 -12.83 -30.49 -0.63
N CYS A 21 -14.15 -30.58 -0.72
CA CYS A 21 -14.88 -31.82 -0.47
C CYS A 21 -14.40 -32.94 -1.43
N PRO A 22 -14.10 -34.15 -0.91
CA PRO A 22 -13.60 -35.26 -1.73
C PRO A 22 -14.66 -35.88 -2.65
N SER A 23 -15.94 -35.55 -2.45
CA SER A 23 -17.02 -36.00 -3.32
C SER A 23 -16.83 -35.45 -4.74
N ARG A 24 -16.76 -36.35 -5.73
CA ARG A 24 -16.56 -35.99 -7.13
C ARG A 24 -17.62 -34.98 -7.59
N GLY A 25 -17.16 -33.82 -8.06
CA GLY A 25 -18.04 -32.77 -8.60
C GLY A 25 -18.62 -31.79 -7.57
N CYS A 26 -18.33 -31.93 -6.27
CA CYS A 26 -18.80 -30.98 -5.26
C CYS A 26 -17.94 -29.71 -5.24
N GLY A 27 -16.62 -29.84 -5.04
CA GLY A 27 -15.68 -28.71 -5.04
C GLY A 27 -15.87 -27.67 -3.92
N ILE A 28 -16.81 -27.90 -3.00
CA ILE A 28 -17.10 -26.99 -1.88
C ILE A 28 -16.06 -27.19 -0.77
N PRO A 29 -15.50 -26.11 -0.20
CA PRO A 29 -14.57 -26.22 0.92
C PRO A 29 -15.24 -26.86 2.15
N LEU A 30 -14.52 -27.78 2.81
CA LEU A 30 -14.96 -28.40 4.06
C LEU A 30 -14.99 -27.37 5.18
N LEU A 31 -15.96 -27.48 6.09
CA LEU A 31 -15.91 -26.77 7.36
C LEU A 31 -15.34 -27.68 8.44
N ARG A 32 -14.61 -27.10 9.37
CA ARG A 32 -14.11 -27.78 10.57
C ARG A 32 -14.69 -27.18 11.84
N SER A 33 -14.87 -28.01 12.86
CA SER A 33 -15.21 -27.56 14.21
C SER A 33 -14.05 -26.76 14.82
N THR A 34 -14.32 -26.00 15.88
CA THR A 34 -13.31 -25.15 16.55
C THR A 34 -12.15 -25.96 17.15
N ASP A 35 -12.44 -27.18 17.61
CA ASP A 35 -11.45 -28.16 18.08
C ASP A 35 -10.73 -28.90 16.92
N GLY A 36 -11.16 -28.69 15.68
CA GLY A 36 -10.59 -29.28 14.48
C GLY A 36 -10.83 -30.78 14.30
N THR A 37 -11.61 -31.41 15.19
CA THR A 37 -11.83 -32.87 15.21
C THR A 37 -12.81 -33.33 14.13
N VAL A 38 -13.82 -32.51 13.84
CA VAL A 38 -14.86 -32.82 12.87
C VAL A 38 -14.67 -31.95 11.65
N ARG A 39 -14.67 -32.59 10.47
CA ARG A 39 -14.75 -31.92 9.17
C ARG A 39 -15.97 -32.45 8.44
N PHE A 40 -16.76 -31.56 7.83
CA PHE A 40 -17.90 -31.98 7.00
C PHE A 40 -18.14 -31.00 5.86
N CYS A 41 -18.72 -31.51 4.78
CA CYS A 41 -19.18 -30.74 3.64
C CYS A 41 -20.67 -30.42 3.79
N VAL A 42 -21.06 -29.16 3.67
CA VAL A 42 -22.44 -28.71 3.87
C VAL A 42 -23.42 -29.34 2.86
N ASP A 43 -22.96 -29.59 1.64
CA ASP A 43 -23.81 -30.13 0.57
C ASP A 43 -23.82 -31.67 0.56
N CYS A 44 -22.73 -32.33 0.96
CA CYS A 44 -22.64 -33.79 0.95
C CYS A 44 -23.06 -34.43 2.28
N ASP A 45 -22.69 -33.81 3.41
CA ASP A 45 -22.92 -34.32 4.75
C ASP A 45 -24.06 -33.49 5.36
N LYS A 46 -25.30 -33.96 5.18
CA LYS A 46 -26.54 -33.26 5.56
C LYS A 46 -26.59 -32.80 7.03
N SER A 47 -25.72 -33.33 7.89
CA SER A 47 -25.50 -32.88 9.27
C SER A 47 -24.06 -33.23 9.72
N PRO A 48 -23.40 -32.40 10.54
CA PRO A 48 -22.15 -32.78 11.16
C PRO A 48 -22.36 -34.04 12.00
N PRO A 49 -21.38 -34.97 12.03
CA PRO A 49 -21.46 -36.13 12.91
C PRO A 49 -21.57 -35.63 14.36
N THR A 50 -22.76 -35.77 14.93
CA THR A 50 -23.01 -35.47 16.35
C THR A 50 -22.03 -36.31 17.16
N ALA A 51 -21.23 -35.68 18.03
CA ALA A 51 -20.18 -36.29 18.84
C ALA A 51 -20.68 -37.31 19.90
N ALA A 52 -21.85 -37.91 19.69
CA ALA A 52 -22.50 -38.87 20.56
C ALA A 52 -22.91 -40.13 19.79
N SER A 53 -21.94 -40.80 19.15
CA SER A 53 -21.93 -42.26 18.89
C SER A 53 -20.66 -42.65 18.15
N ALA A 54 -19.59 -42.91 18.89
CA ALA A 54 -18.47 -43.71 18.40
C ALA A 54 -18.14 -44.76 19.46
N SER A 55 -18.84 -45.89 19.40
CA SER A 55 -18.43 -47.13 20.05
C SER A 55 -18.15 -48.16 18.96
N ALA A 56 -16.92 -48.69 18.99
CA ALA A 56 -16.42 -49.91 18.36
C ALA A 56 -16.51 -50.07 16.82
N GLN A 57 -15.34 -50.06 16.15
CA GLN A 57 -14.68 -51.28 15.66
C GLN A 57 -13.32 -50.98 15.02
N SER A 58 -12.34 -51.84 15.36
CA SER A 58 -10.92 -51.79 15.00
C SER A 58 -10.60 -52.33 13.60
N SER A 59 -9.50 -51.85 12.99
CA SER A 59 -8.39 -52.64 12.40
C SER A 59 -7.32 -51.67 11.84
N THR A 60 -6.16 -51.50 12.50
CA THR A 60 -4.85 -52.17 12.27
C THR A 60 -4.21 -51.99 10.90
N THR A 61 -3.19 -51.11 10.83
CA THR A 61 -1.86 -51.19 10.17
C THR A 61 -1.34 -49.74 10.07
N SER A 62 -0.07 -49.33 10.17
CA SER A 62 1.22 -49.86 10.63
C SER A 62 2.18 -48.65 10.54
N ILE A 63 2.71 -48.20 11.69
CA ILE A 63 4.08 -47.72 11.93
C ILE A 63 4.77 -46.88 10.83
N SER A 64 4.92 -45.57 11.09
CA SER A 64 6.06 -44.76 10.65
C SER A 64 6.39 -43.75 11.75
N ASP A 65 7.35 -44.11 12.61
CA ASP A 65 7.89 -43.29 13.69
C ASP A 65 8.64 -42.07 13.15
N HIS A 66 8.03 -40.89 13.27
CA HIS A 66 8.76 -39.63 13.38
C HIS A 66 8.54 -39.08 14.79
N PRO A 67 9.60 -38.93 15.61
CA PRO A 67 9.49 -38.29 16.91
C PRO A 67 9.20 -36.80 16.70
N SER A 68 7.92 -36.47 16.60
CA SER A 68 7.44 -35.10 16.62
C SER A 68 7.71 -34.55 18.01
N ARG A 69 8.83 -33.85 18.08
CA ARG A 69 9.28 -32.98 19.17
C ARG A 69 8.07 -32.22 19.74
N PRO A 70 7.64 -32.50 20.99
CA PRO A 70 6.54 -31.76 21.62
C PRO A 70 7.07 -30.38 22.00
N SER A 71 6.87 -29.39 21.13
CA SER A 71 7.25 -28.00 21.37
C SER A 71 6.01 -27.14 21.50
N THR A 72 5.22 -27.47 22.51
CA THR A 72 4.52 -26.50 23.38
C THR A 72 4.13 -27.29 24.63
N PRO A 73 4.78 -27.05 25.78
CA PRO A 73 4.35 -27.68 27.03
C PRO A 73 2.89 -27.28 27.29
N ALA A 74 2.10 -28.21 27.81
CA ALA A 74 0.76 -27.95 28.28
C ALA A 74 0.81 -26.78 29.28
N THR A 75 0.46 -25.57 28.83
CA THR A 75 0.22 -24.46 29.73
C THR A 75 -1.06 -24.81 30.47
N SER A 76 -0.87 -25.37 31.66
CA SER A 76 -1.87 -25.42 32.71
C SER A 76 -2.57 -24.06 32.74
N MET A 77 -3.87 -24.08 32.45
CA MET A 77 -4.76 -22.93 32.58
C MET A 77 -4.82 -22.59 34.07
N SER A 78 -3.83 -21.86 34.58
CA SER A 78 -3.88 -21.26 35.88
C SER A 78 -5.02 -20.26 35.86
N SER A 79 -6.09 -20.57 36.58
CA SER A 79 -7.27 -19.73 36.83
C SER A 79 -6.96 -18.47 37.66
N THR A 80 -5.77 -17.87 37.48
CA THR A 80 -5.45 -16.56 38.00
C THR A 80 -5.98 -15.52 37.01
N LEU A 81 -7.21 -15.09 37.27
CA LEU A 81 -7.97 -14.00 36.64
C LEU A 81 -7.30 -12.61 36.79
N SER A 82 -6.00 -12.52 36.49
CA SER A 82 -5.25 -11.26 36.50
C SER A 82 -4.53 -11.09 35.16
N SER A 83 -5.23 -11.37 34.05
CA SER A 83 -4.85 -10.72 32.81
C SER A 83 -5.25 -9.25 32.97
N PRO A 84 -4.29 -8.31 32.92
CA PRO A 84 -4.61 -6.89 32.95
C PRO A 84 -5.68 -6.66 31.90
N VAL A 85 -6.78 -6.04 32.30
CA VAL A 85 -7.87 -5.66 31.42
C VAL A 85 -7.24 -5.12 30.15
N PHE A 86 -7.45 -5.82 29.03
CA PHE A 86 -7.05 -5.39 27.70
C PHE A 86 -7.94 -4.19 27.35
N ALA A 87 -7.71 -3.08 28.05
CA ALA A 87 -8.25 -1.80 27.70
C ALA A 87 -7.62 -1.48 26.36
N SER A 88 -8.46 -1.48 25.31
CA SER A 88 -8.07 -0.92 24.02
C SER A 88 -7.35 0.40 24.30
N PRO A 89 -6.10 0.57 23.83
CA PRO A 89 -5.37 1.81 24.01
C PRO A 89 -6.30 2.97 23.66
N ALA A 90 -6.43 3.96 24.54
CA ALA A 90 -7.33 5.09 24.32
C ALA A 90 -7.10 5.62 22.90
N GLU A 91 -8.16 5.70 22.10
CA GLU A 91 -8.04 6.13 20.70
C GLU A 91 -7.45 7.54 20.69
N THR A 92 -6.18 7.63 20.31
CA THR A 92 -5.53 8.92 20.11
C THR A 92 -5.96 9.47 18.75
N GLU A 93 -6.01 10.80 18.63
CA GLU A 93 -6.32 11.49 17.37
C GLU A 93 -5.42 11.01 16.21
N GLU A 94 -4.15 10.69 16.51
CA GLU A 94 -3.20 10.15 15.53
C GLU A 94 -3.60 8.74 15.04
N SER A 95 -4.13 7.90 15.93
CA SER A 95 -4.66 6.58 15.56
C SER A 95 -5.86 6.71 14.62
N LEU A 96 -6.78 7.65 14.92
CA LEU A 96 -7.93 7.93 14.07
C LEU A 96 -7.50 8.41 12.68
N ARG A 97 -6.52 9.31 12.59
CA ARG A 97 -5.96 9.76 11.29
C ARG A 97 -5.37 8.61 10.48
N ARG A 98 -4.57 7.74 11.11
CA ARG A 98 -4.00 6.56 10.43
C ARG A 98 -5.08 5.61 9.92
N ARG A 99 -6.14 5.39 10.70
CA ARG A 99 -7.27 4.55 10.30
C ARG A 99 -8.02 5.14 9.10
N GLN A 100 -8.37 6.42 9.16
CA GLN A 100 -9.02 7.13 8.06
C GLN A 100 -8.18 7.12 6.78
N GLN A 101 -6.86 7.30 6.89
CA GLN A 101 -5.94 7.21 5.74
C GLN A 101 -5.93 5.80 5.14
N SER A 102 -5.85 4.77 5.98
CA SER A 102 -5.87 3.37 5.56
C SER A 102 -7.19 3.00 4.88
N ASP A 103 -8.32 3.43 5.45
CA ASP A 103 -9.65 3.16 4.91
C ASP A 103 -9.83 3.83 3.54
N ARG A 104 -9.40 5.09 3.41
CA ARG A 104 -9.40 5.80 2.13
C ARG A 104 -8.53 5.11 1.09
N ALA A 105 -7.32 4.71 1.46
CA ALA A 105 -6.41 4.00 0.54
C ALA A 105 -7.00 2.66 0.09
N SER A 106 -7.60 1.91 1.01
CA SER A 106 -8.24 0.61 0.72
C SER A 106 -9.43 0.75 -0.22
N ALA A 107 -10.25 1.79 -0.04
CA ALA A 107 -11.40 2.07 -0.90
C ALA A 107 -10.98 2.42 -2.34
N GLU A 108 -9.99 3.28 -2.53
CA GLU A 108 -9.49 3.63 -3.87
C GLU A 108 -8.76 2.44 -4.53
N MET A 109 -8.00 1.67 -3.75
CA MET A 109 -7.37 0.44 -4.23
C MET A 109 -8.41 -0.55 -4.76
N ALA A 110 -9.46 -0.83 -4.00
CA ALA A 110 -10.55 -1.72 -4.44
C ALA A 110 -11.24 -1.22 -5.72
N LYS A 111 -11.48 0.10 -5.82
CA LYS A 111 -12.06 0.74 -7.00
C LYS A 111 -11.18 0.62 -8.24
N LEU A 112 -9.86 0.70 -8.11
CA LEU A 112 -8.92 0.51 -9.21
C LEU A 112 -8.81 -0.96 -9.62
N LEU A 113 -8.80 -1.90 -8.66
CA LEU A 113 -8.83 -3.33 -8.94
C LEU A 113 -10.08 -3.72 -9.76
N LEU A 114 -11.25 -3.17 -9.42
CA LEU A 114 -12.49 -3.38 -10.19
C LEU A 114 -12.42 -2.83 -11.62
N LYS A 115 -11.55 -1.84 -11.88
CA LYS A 115 -11.26 -1.32 -13.22
C LYS A 115 -10.19 -2.13 -13.96
N GLY A 116 -9.73 -3.25 -13.38
CA GLY A 116 -8.70 -4.10 -13.94
C GLY A 116 -7.27 -3.59 -13.73
N TRP A 117 -7.06 -2.61 -12.84
CA TRP A 117 -5.70 -2.19 -12.51
C TRP A 117 -4.97 -3.28 -11.73
N ALA A 118 -3.67 -3.38 -11.92
CA ALA A 118 -2.81 -4.31 -11.19
C ALA A 118 -2.14 -3.60 -10.02
N MET A 119 -2.12 -4.24 -8.85
CA MET A 119 -1.31 -3.80 -7.71
C MET A 119 0.14 -4.23 -7.93
N LEU A 120 1.08 -3.34 -7.65
CA LEU A 120 2.50 -3.60 -7.79
C LEU A 120 3.14 -3.88 -6.42
N ALA A 121 4.32 -4.50 -6.42
CA ALA A 121 5.11 -4.71 -5.22
C ALA A 121 5.79 -3.41 -4.75
N ASP A 122 5.83 -2.39 -5.61
CA ASP A 122 6.46 -1.11 -5.36
C ASP A 122 5.61 -0.21 -4.46
N GLU A 123 6.28 0.50 -3.55
CA GLU A 123 5.66 1.45 -2.63
C GLU A 123 5.86 2.90 -3.08
N CYS A 124 4.95 3.79 -2.70
CA CYS A 124 5.07 5.20 -3.00
C CYS A 124 6.31 5.82 -2.32
N PRO A 125 7.23 6.47 -3.06
CA PRO A 125 8.42 7.10 -2.49
C PRO A 125 8.13 8.43 -1.76
N SER A 126 6.89 8.90 -1.78
CA SER A 126 6.51 10.15 -1.10
C SER A 126 6.47 9.96 0.41
N ALA A 127 7.14 10.84 1.14
CA ALA A 127 7.16 10.82 2.61
C ALA A 127 5.76 10.99 3.25
N SER A 128 4.78 11.52 2.51
CA SER A 128 3.40 11.66 2.99
C SER A 128 2.57 10.38 2.88
N CYS A 129 3.03 9.39 2.12
CA CYS A 129 2.29 8.15 1.83
C CYS A 129 3.18 6.90 1.99
N PRO A 130 3.82 6.68 3.17
CA PRO A 130 4.70 5.54 3.36
C PRO A 130 3.93 4.22 3.28
N ARG A 131 4.51 3.21 2.63
CA ARG A 131 3.96 1.85 2.51
C ARG A 131 2.63 1.74 1.77
N ILE A 132 2.27 2.76 0.99
CA ILE A 132 1.11 2.69 0.11
C ILE A 132 1.56 2.08 -1.23
N PRO A 133 0.96 0.98 -1.69
CA PRO A 133 1.35 0.33 -2.94
C PRO A 133 1.01 1.20 -4.15
N LEU A 134 1.83 1.09 -5.19
CA LEU A 134 1.56 1.65 -6.51
C LEU A 134 0.64 0.72 -7.31
N MET A 135 -0.19 1.30 -8.17
CA MET A 135 -1.08 0.56 -9.06
C MET A 135 -0.84 0.93 -10.52
N ARG A 136 -0.90 -0.05 -11.41
CA ARG A 136 -0.70 0.09 -12.85
C ARG A 136 -2.01 -0.15 -13.61
N PRO A 137 -2.41 0.73 -14.55
CA PRO A 137 -3.54 0.47 -15.42
C PRO A 137 -3.20 -0.65 -16.44
N PRO A 138 -4.19 -1.36 -17.00
CA PRO A 138 -3.96 -2.51 -17.89
C PRO A 138 -3.14 -2.21 -19.16
N LYS A 139 -3.12 -0.96 -19.63
CA LYS A 139 -2.58 -0.56 -20.93
C LYS A 139 -1.44 0.46 -20.85
N ALA A 140 -0.97 0.81 -19.66
CA ALA A 140 0.10 1.79 -19.52
C ALA A 140 1.17 1.29 -18.55
N GLU A 141 2.42 1.66 -18.81
CA GLU A 141 3.55 1.32 -17.95
C GLU A 141 3.72 2.30 -16.78
N VAL A 142 2.94 3.40 -16.78
CA VAL A 142 2.91 4.35 -15.68
C VAL A 142 2.24 3.72 -14.46
N GLN A 143 2.81 4.01 -13.30
CA GLN A 143 2.33 3.56 -12.00
C GLN A 143 1.73 4.76 -11.26
N GLN A 144 0.67 4.54 -10.47
CA GLN A 144 0.02 5.61 -9.70
C GLN A 144 -0.11 5.22 -8.23
N CYS A 145 0.21 6.15 -7.32
CA CYS A 145 -0.07 5.97 -5.90
C CYS A 145 -1.56 6.17 -5.61
N VAL A 146 -2.20 5.22 -4.92
CA VAL A 146 -3.64 5.29 -4.61
C VAL A 146 -4.01 6.38 -3.60
N CYS A 147 -3.05 6.86 -2.80
CA CYS A 147 -3.29 7.85 -1.75
C CYS A 147 -3.07 9.29 -2.25
N CYS A 148 -1.91 9.59 -2.83
CA CYS A 148 -1.57 10.94 -3.29
C CYS A 148 -1.82 11.18 -4.79
N ALA A 149 -2.22 10.15 -5.55
CA ALA A 149 -2.48 10.21 -6.99
C ALA A 149 -1.28 10.64 -7.86
N ASN A 150 -0.06 10.68 -7.30
CA ASN A 150 1.17 10.93 -8.05
C ASN A 150 1.48 9.76 -8.98
N TRP A 151 2.06 10.07 -10.14
CA TRP A 151 2.45 9.10 -11.15
C TRP A 151 3.96 8.87 -11.14
N TYR A 152 4.36 7.63 -11.41
CA TYR A 152 5.74 7.16 -11.42
C TYR A 152 5.98 6.29 -12.65
N ILE A 153 7.23 6.28 -13.11
CA ILE A 153 7.72 5.35 -14.14
C ILE A 153 8.98 4.68 -13.58
N ASP A 154 9.18 3.42 -13.93
CA ASP A 154 10.43 2.70 -13.66
C ASP A 154 11.49 3.15 -14.66
N GLU A 155 12.47 3.92 -14.21
CA GLU A 155 13.66 4.23 -14.99
C GLU A 155 14.80 3.30 -14.58
N ARG A 156 15.51 2.74 -15.57
CA ARG A 156 16.70 1.93 -15.32
C ARG A 156 17.94 2.80 -15.46
N ASP A 157 18.66 2.99 -14.36
CA ASP A 157 19.90 3.78 -14.33
C ASP A 157 21.01 3.10 -15.16
N ALA A 158 22.10 3.82 -15.46
CA ALA A 158 23.27 3.28 -16.18
C ALA A 158 23.89 2.03 -15.52
N ASN A 159 23.64 1.84 -14.23
CA ASN A 159 24.07 0.70 -13.43
C ASN A 159 23.09 -0.50 -13.48
N GLY A 160 21.98 -0.39 -14.21
CA GLY A 160 20.96 -1.43 -14.32
C GLY A 160 19.97 -1.48 -13.16
N PHE A 161 20.03 -0.55 -12.21
CA PHE A 161 19.08 -0.46 -11.09
C PHE A 161 17.80 0.23 -11.54
N GLU A 162 16.66 -0.35 -11.18
CA GLU A 162 15.34 0.24 -11.41
C GLU A 162 15.03 1.24 -10.30
N ARG A 163 14.62 2.44 -10.70
CA ARG A 163 14.30 3.56 -9.83
C ARG A 163 12.99 4.19 -10.26
N LEU A 164 12.09 4.38 -9.32
CA LEU A 164 10.84 5.11 -9.52
C LEU A 164 11.11 6.61 -9.62
N VAL A 165 10.77 7.19 -10.76
CA VAL A 165 10.89 8.63 -11.00
C VAL A 165 9.49 9.25 -11.11
N PRO A 166 9.20 10.33 -10.37
CA PRO A 166 7.90 10.99 -10.44
C PRO A 166 7.70 11.66 -11.81
N VAL A 167 6.53 11.44 -12.41
CA VAL A 167 6.17 12.01 -13.71
C VAL A 167 4.94 12.89 -13.55
N ASN A 168 4.96 14.08 -14.15
CA ASN A 168 3.78 14.93 -14.22
C ASN A 168 2.93 14.52 -15.43
N PRO A 169 1.72 13.93 -15.22
CA PRO A 169 0.88 13.44 -16.31
C PRO A 169 0.35 14.57 -17.23
N THR A 170 0.49 15.83 -16.80
CA THR A 170 -0.03 17.02 -17.47
C THR A 170 0.55 17.25 -18.87
N GLY A 171 1.64 16.57 -19.25
CA GLY A 171 2.28 16.71 -20.55
C GLY A 171 1.81 15.77 -21.66
N SER A 172 1.04 14.71 -21.38
CA SER A 172 0.87 13.60 -22.35
C SER A 172 -0.58 13.18 -22.66
N SER A 173 -1.57 14.02 -22.35
CA SER A 173 -3.00 13.70 -22.59
C SER A 173 -3.52 14.02 -24.00
N GLN A 174 -2.68 14.10 -25.04
CA GLN A 174 -3.15 14.41 -26.40
C GLN A 174 -3.46 13.21 -27.31
N MET A 175 -3.37 11.95 -26.86
CA MET A 175 -3.57 10.81 -27.77
C MET A 175 -4.65 9.76 -27.41
N ALA A 176 -5.52 10.00 -26.42
CA ALA A 176 -6.49 8.97 -25.99
C ALA A 176 -7.99 9.28 -26.16
N ASN A 177 -8.39 10.44 -26.72
CA ASN A 177 -9.80 10.74 -27.01
C ASN A 177 -10.00 11.09 -28.50
N SER A 178 -9.93 10.08 -29.37
CA SER A 178 -10.66 10.14 -30.65
C SER A 178 -12.01 9.44 -30.46
N PRO A 179 -13.15 10.12 -30.66
CA PRO A 179 -14.45 9.47 -30.65
C PRO A 179 -14.55 8.56 -31.87
N MET A 180 -14.57 7.24 -31.66
CA MET A 180 -14.97 6.29 -32.69
C MET A 180 -16.42 6.60 -33.09
N THR A 181 -16.58 7.24 -34.24
CA THR A 181 -17.86 7.35 -34.95
C THR A 181 -18.17 5.96 -35.50
N ILE A 182 -19.21 5.33 -34.94
CA ILE A 182 -19.69 4.01 -35.37
C ILE A 182 -20.53 4.22 -36.62
N THR A 183 -19.97 3.93 -37.79
CA THR A 183 -20.71 3.82 -39.05
C THR A 183 -21.21 2.38 -39.21
N PRO A 184 -22.52 2.12 -39.35
CA PRO A 184 -23.01 0.77 -39.63
C PRO A 184 -22.91 0.51 -41.13
N GLN A 185 -22.03 -0.39 -41.55
CA GLN A 185 -22.03 -0.92 -42.92
C GLN A 185 -22.33 -2.42 -42.89
N ALA A 186 -23.50 -2.74 -43.41
CA ALA A 186 -23.92 -4.09 -43.71
C ALA A 186 -23.17 -4.65 -44.91
N SER A 187 -22.85 -5.94 -44.86
CA SER A 187 -23.10 -6.97 -45.89
C SER A 187 -21.93 -7.92 -46.12
N SER A 188 -22.25 -9.22 -46.02
CA SER A 188 -21.73 -10.35 -46.83
C SER A 188 -20.26 -10.75 -46.60
N SER A 189 -19.78 -11.96 -46.83
CA SER A 189 -20.27 -13.35 -46.99
C SER A 189 -18.99 -14.16 -47.33
N SER A 190 -18.97 -15.47 -47.05
CA SER A 190 -17.99 -16.45 -47.58
C SER A 190 -16.60 -16.42 -46.88
N THR A 191 -15.84 -17.49 -46.62
CA THR A 191 -15.93 -18.94 -46.87
C THR A 191 -14.73 -19.61 -46.16
N LYS A 192 -14.94 -20.83 -45.62
CA LYS A 192 -14.11 -22.04 -45.83
C LYS A 192 -12.61 -22.04 -45.46
N GLY A 193 -12.32 -22.54 -44.27
CA GLY A 193 -11.51 -23.75 -43.98
C GLY A 193 -10.06 -23.95 -44.48
N LYS A 194 -9.25 -24.53 -43.57
CA LYS A 194 -8.32 -25.69 -43.74
C LYS A 194 -6.80 -25.41 -43.61
N GLY A 195 -6.23 -25.91 -42.48
CA GLY A 195 -4.89 -26.50 -42.30
C GLY A 195 -3.64 -25.67 -42.65
N VAL A 196 -2.39 -26.07 -42.38
CA VAL A 196 -1.68 -27.04 -41.53
C VAL A 196 -0.20 -26.58 -41.62
N ASP A 197 0.58 -26.75 -40.54
CA ASP A 197 2.05 -26.90 -40.48
C ASP A 197 3.06 -25.75 -40.81
N ARG A 198 3.93 -25.53 -39.80
CA ARG A 198 5.39 -25.83 -39.80
C ARG A 198 6.43 -24.78 -40.28
N GLU A 199 7.41 -24.63 -39.39
CA GLU A 199 8.84 -24.22 -39.49
C GLU A 199 9.29 -23.13 -40.49
N GLY A 200 10.08 -22.19 -39.96
CA GLY A 200 10.92 -21.32 -40.77
C GLY A 200 11.69 -20.29 -39.95
N ALA A 201 12.80 -20.70 -39.35
CA ALA A 201 13.85 -19.79 -38.89
C ALA A 201 14.56 -19.14 -40.11
N PRO A 202 15.13 -17.93 -39.95
CA PRO A 202 16.46 -17.71 -40.48
C PRO A 202 17.41 -17.01 -39.50
N SER A 203 18.48 -17.76 -39.25
CA SER A 203 19.89 -17.42 -39.12
C SER A 203 20.37 -15.98 -39.49
N ILE A 204 21.11 -15.40 -38.53
CA ILE A 204 22.42 -14.73 -38.62
C ILE A 204 22.59 -13.49 -39.53
N GLY A 205 22.95 -12.38 -38.88
CA GLY A 205 23.77 -11.31 -39.45
C GLY A 205 24.43 -10.47 -38.33
N PRO A 206 25.77 -10.43 -38.20
CA PRO A 206 26.47 -9.63 -37.19
C PRO A 206 26.70 -8.20 -37.69
N THR A 207 26.27 -7.21 -36.90
CA THR A 207 26.52 -5.79 -37.14
C THR A 207 27.85 -5.34 -36.51
N PRO A 208 28.66 -4.53 -37.22
CA PRO A 208 29.97 -4.10 -36.76
C PRO A 208 29.91 -2.97 -35.72
N VAL A 209 30.83 -3.06 -34.76
CA VAL A 209 31.05 -2.15 -33.64
C VAL A 209 31.88 -0.94 -34.09
N PRO A 210 31.48 0.32 -33.80
CA PRO A 210 32.39 1.45 -33.89
C PRO A 210 33.20 1.59 -32.60
N THR A 211 34.49 1.27 -32.69
CA THR A 211 35.57 1.63 -31.77
C THR A 211 35.75 3.15 -31.77
N VAL A 212 35.48 3.82 -30.66
CA VAL A 212 35.88 5.22 -30.43
C VAL A 212 36.69 5.29 -29.13
N GLY A 213 37.85 5.93 -29.27
CA GLY A 213 38.97 5.88 -28.34
C GLY A 213 38.71 6.51 -26.97
N ALA A 214 39.41 5.93 -26.01
CA ALA A 214 39.57 6.43 -24.65
C ALA A 214 40.40 7.73 -24.61
N PRO A 215 39.98 8.70 -23.79
CA PRO A 215 40.91 9.59 -23.11
C PRO A 215 41.13 9.16 -21.65
N SER A 216 42.41 9.13 -21.30
CA SER A 216 43.01 8.89 -19.99
C SER A 216 42.42 9.76 -18.86
N PRO A 217 42.21 9.22 -17.63
CA PRO A 217 41.91 10.04 -16.46
C PRO A 217 43.21 10.41 -15.71
N GLU A 218 43.58 11.69 -15.79
CA GLU A 218 44.53 12.30 -14.85
C GLU A 218 43.96 12.31 -13.43
N GLN A 219 44.81 11.89 -12.49
CA GLN A 219 44.57 11.89 -11.05
C GLN A 219 44.20 13.29 -10.54
N ARG A 220 42.97 13.44 -10.04
CA ARG A 220 42.64 14.48 -9.06
C ARG A 220 42.32 13.86 -7.70
N LYS A 221 43.21 14.17 -6.78
CA LYS A 221 43.20 13.98 -5.33
C LYS A 221 41.82 14.32 -4.72
N PRO A 222 41.20 13.45 -3.90
CA PRO A 222 40.02 13.81 -3.13
C PRO A 222 40.43 14.71 -1.96
N SER A 223 39.98 15.96 -1.95
CA SER A 223 39.92 16.75 -0.73
C SER A 223 38.75 16.25 0.11
N THR A 224 39.08 15.60 1.21
CA THR A 224 38.18 15.25 2.31
C THR A 224 37.49 16.51 2.83
N LEU A 225 36.22 16.70 2.49
CA LEU A 225 35.33 17.62 3.19
C LEU A 225 34.65 16.85 4.33
N PRO A 226 34.61 17.40 5.55
CA PRO A 226 33.94 16.77 6.67
C PRO A 226 32.42 16.73 6.45
N PRO A 227 31.72 15.70 6.94
CA PRO A 227 30.28 15.58 6.82
C PRO A 227 29.58 16.69 7.61
N PRO A 228 28.45 17.24 7.12
CA PRO A 228 27.59 18.10 7.92
C PRO A 228 26.90 17.24 8.99
N ASP A 229 27.28 17.43 10.25
CA ASP A 229 26.53 16.94 11.40
C ASP A 229 25.09 17.44 11.33
N ARG A 230 24.18 16.54 10.92
CA ARG A 230 22.74 16.73 11.05
C ARG A 230 22.20 15.71 12.04
N SER A 231 22.45 15.98 13.30
CA SER A 231 21.71 15.41 14.44
C SER A 231 21.75 16.41 15.60
N ALA A 232 21.17 17.59 15.40
CA ALA A 232 20.73 18.44 16.50
C ALA A 232 19.26 18.11 16.79
N THR A 233 19.02 17.00 17.46
CA THR A 233 17.78 16.81 18.22
C THR A 233 17.85 17.79 19.39
N LEU A 234 17.28 18.98 19.21
CA LEU A 234 17.09 19.96 20.27
C LEU A 234 16.15 19.34 21.31
N LYS A 235 16.73 18.72 22.34
CA LYS A 235 16.07 18.54 23.63
C LYS A 235 15.77 19.93 24.15
N LEU A 236 14.51 20.35 24.07
CA LEU A 236 13.98 21.46 24.87
C LEU A 236 14.06 21.02 26.34
N SER A 237 15.18 21.34 26.99
CA SER A 237 15.25 21.35 28.43
C SER A 237 14.37 22.50 28.92
N ALA A 238 13.34 22.16 29.69
CA ALA A 238 12.49 23.11 30.39
C ALA A 238 13.33 23.81 31.48
N THR A 239 14.02 24.87 31.08
CA THR A 239 14.66 25.81 32.00
C THR A 239 13.72 27.00 32.18
N GLU A 240 13.59 27.44 33.42
CA GLU A 240 12.64 28.43 33.94
C GLU A 240 12.34 29.61 32.99
N GLN A 241 11.05 29.84 32.79
CA GLN A 241 10.47 30.82 31.88
C GLN A 241 10.80 32.24 32.34
N SER A 242 11.84 32.83 31.75
CA SER A 242 12.00 34.27 31.74
C SER A 242 10.97 34.87 30.75
N PRO A 243 10.20 35.91 31.14
CA PRO A 243 9.13 36.50 30.31
C PRO A 243 9.61 37.06 28.95
N THR A 244 10.93 37.22 28.78
CA THR A 244 11.57 37.66 27.54
C THR A 244 11.45 36.66 26.38
N ASN A 245 11.23 35.37 26.66
CA ASN A 245 11.21 34.33 25.61
C ASN A 245 9.88 34.31 24.82
N VAL A 246 8.75 34.63 25.47
CA VAL A 246 7.44 34.65 24.81
C VAL A 246 7.40 35.77 23.76
N GLN A 247 7.93 36.95 24.07
CA GLN A 247 7.92 38.09 23.15
C GLN A 247 8.84 37.86 21.94
N ALA A 248 10.01 37.24 22.13
CA ALA A 248 10.87 36.83 21.02
C ALA A 248 10.16 35.82 20.10
N THR A 249 9.38 34.90 20.67
CA THR A 249 8.60 33.91 19.91
C THR A 249 7.49 34.58 19.08
N VAL A 250 6.78 35.55 19.65
CA VAL A 250 5.77 36.33 18.92
C VAL A 250 6.40 37.08 17.75
N GLN A 251 7.54 37.76 17.95
CA GLN A 251 8.24 38.47 16.88
C GLN A 251 8.74 37.52 15.77
N ALA A 252 9.24 36.34 16.13
CA ALA A 252 9.67 35.34 15.15
C ALA A 252 8.50 34.80 14.31
N LEU A 253 7.35 34.55 14.94
CA LEU A 253 6.13 34.11 14.25
C LEU A 253 5.58 35.21 13.31
N ASP A 254 5.61 36.46 13.74
CA ASP A 254 5.17 37.60 12.93
C ASP A 254 6.07 37.79 11.69
N ALA A 255 7.40 37.73 11.88
CA ALA A 255 8.35 37.73 10.76
C ALA A 255 8.14 36.54 9.81
N THR A 256 7.76 35.38 10.33
CA THR A 256 7.44 34.20 9.52
C THR A 256 6.18 34.41 8.68
N LEU A 257 5.13 34.99 9.26
CA LEU A 257 3.92 35.35 8.53
C LEU A 257 4.20 36.36 7.41
N GLY A 258 5.03 37.38 7.67
CA GLY A 258 5.46 38.34 6.64
C GLY A 258 6.16 37.66 5.46
N HIS A 259 7.06 36.71 5.73
CA HIS A 259 7.73 35.94 4.68
C HIS A 259 6.77 35.03 3.91
N LEU A 260 5.87 34.33 4.59
CA LEU A 260 4.88 33.45 3.95
C LEU A 260 3.89 34.24 3.09
N ALA A 261 3.43 35.40 3.56
CA ALA A 261 2.58 36.30 2.79
C ALA A 261 3.29 36.82 1.54
N SER A 262 4.54 37.25 1.66
CA SER A 262 5.36 37.70 0.53
C SER A 262 5.56 36.57 -0.49
N ARG A 263 5.81 35.35 -0.03
CA ARG A 263 5.92 34.16 -0.87
C ARG A 263 4.61 33.84 -1.58
N LEU A 264 3.47 33.94 -0.90
CA LEU A 264 2.16 33.72 -1.50
C LEU A 264 1.92 34.73 -2.63
N THR A 265 2.17 36.01 -2.39
CA THR A 265 2.10 37.07 -3.41
C THR A 265 2.98 36.74 -4.61
N ALA A 266 4.23 36.32 -4.38
CA ALA A 266 5.17 35.94 -5.44
C ALA A 266 4.74 34.68 -6.21
N LEU A 267 4.05 33.73 -5.58
CA LEU A 267 3.49 32.56 -6.27
C LEU A 267 2.28 32.95 -7.12
N THR A 268 1.46 33.89 -6.65
CA THR A 268 0.27 34.33 -7.38
C THR A 268 0.57 35.30 -8.53
N SER A 269 1.71 35.98 -8.52
CA SER A 269 2.12 36.91 -9.58
C SER A 269 2.91 36.27 -10.71
N GLN A 270 3.26 34.99 -10.58
CA GLN A 270 3.99 34.27 -11.62
C GLN A 270 3.10 33.90 -12.82
N PRO A 271 3.65 33.93 -14.06
CA PRO A 271 2.90 33.57 -15.26
C PRO A 271 2.54 32.08 -15.32
N VAL A 272 3.27 31.23 -14.58
CA VAL A 272 2.98 29.81 -14.42
C VAL A 272 2.42 29.61 -13.02
N PHE A 273 1.16 29.22 -12.93
CA PHE A 273 0.44 29.02 -11.67
C PHE A 273 0.63 27.58 -11.17
N ASP A 274 1.29 27.40 -10.03
CA ASP A 274 1.36 26.13 -9.31
C ASP A 274 0.33 26.10 -8.15
N PRO A 275 -0.83 25.43 -8.33
CA PRO A 275 -1.86 25.36 -7.29
C PRO A 275 -1.38 24.63 -6.03
N SER A 276 -0.41 23.72 -6.15
CA SER A 276 0.10 22.96 -5.01
C SER A 276 0.92 23.84 -4.08
N ALA A 277 1.87 24.62 -4.62
CA ALA A 277 2.67 25.55 -3.84
C ALA A 277 1.84 26.63 -3.14
N VAL A 278 0.79 27.13 -3.80
CA VAL A 278 -0.16 28.08 -3.20
C VAL A 278 -0.90 27.45 -2.02
N THR A 279 -1.42 26.23 -2.20
CA THR A 279 -2.14 25.51 -1.14
C THR A 279 -1.24 25.27 0.08
N VAL A 280 -0.01 24.77 -0.13
CA VAL A 280 0.95 24.53 0.95
C VAL A 280 1.30 25.82 1.69
N THR A 281 1.53 26.91 0.96
CA THR A 281 1.87 28.21 1.57
C THR A 281 0.69 28.75 2.39
N SER A 282 -0.55 28.63 1.88
CA SER A 282 -1.75 29.07 2.60
C SER A 282 -2.02 28.28 3.89
N GLN A 283 -1.74 26.97 3.89
CA GLN A 283 -1.84 26.14 5.08
C GLN A 283 -0.80 26.54 6.13
N ALA A 284 0.44 26.83 5.71
CA ALA A 284 1.50 27.30 6.61
C ALA A 284 1.13 28.65 7.27
N ILE A 285 0.52 29.58 6.52
CA ILE A 285 0.02 30.86 7.06
C ILE A 285 -1.05 30.61 8.13
N THR A 286 -2.00 29.72 7.83
CA THR A 286 -3.08 29.38 8.78
C THR A 286 -2.52 28.80 10.08
N ALA A 287 -1.55 27.88 9.98
CA ALA A 287 -0.92 27.26 11.14
C ALA A 287 -0.15 28.30 11.98
N ALA A 288 0.60 29.21 11.35
CA ALA A 288 1.32 30.27 12.06
C ALA A 288 0.37 31.26 12.75
N ALA A 289 -0.76 31.62 12.11
CA ALA A 289 -1.77 32.48 12.71
C ALA A 289 -2.48 31.83 13.92
N GLN A 290 -2.74 30.51 13.86
CA GLN A 290 -3.27 29.75 14.99
C GLN A 290 -2.27 29.73 16.16
N ALA A 291 -0.99 29.48 15.89
CA ALA A 291 0.06 29.49 16.91
C ALA A 291 0.15 30.86 17.61
N LEU A 292 0.08 31.97 16.86
CA LEU A 292 0.03 33.31 17.44
C LEU A 292 -1.21 33.51 18.33
N THR A 293 -2.37 33.04 17.88
CA THR A 293 -3.62 33.15 18.66
C THR A 293 -3.51 32.42 20.01
N GLU A 294 -2.91 31.23 20.02
CA GLU A 294 -2.67 30.48 21.25
C GLU A 294 -1.64 31.17 22.16
N LEU A 295 -0.55 31.70 21.61
CA LEU A 295 0.40 32.50 22.40
C LEU A 295 -0.27 33.74 23.02
N SER A 296 -1.12 34.44 22.28
CA SER A 296 -1.85 35.61 22.78
C SER A 296 -2.90 35.26 23.84
N LYS A 297 -3.41 34.02 23.86
CA LYS A 297 -4.26 33.52 24.95
C LYS A 297 -3.43 33.27 26.20
N LEU A 298 -2.27 32.61 26.06
CA LEU A 298 -1.36 32.35 27.18
C LEU A 298 -0.84 33.65 27.81
N GLN A 299 -0.55 34.67 27.01
CA GLN A 299 -0.14 36.00 27.51
C GLN A 299 -1.22 36.71 28.31
N ARG A 300 -2.51 36.44 28.05
CA ARG A 300 -3.63 37.04 28.80
C ARG A 300 -3.98 36.29 30.08
N ALA A 301 -3.50 35.04 30.22
CA ALA A 301 -3.78 34.20 31.38
C ALA A 301 -2.78 34.40 32.53
N ASN A 302 -1.65 35.05 32.27
CA ASN A 302 -0.63 35.47 33.24
C ASN A 302 -0.78 36.95 33.57
#